data_AF-A0A836Q9M8-F1
#
_entry.id   AF-A0A836Q9M8-F1
#
_cell.length_a   1.000
_cell.length_b   1.000
_cell.length_c   1.000
_cell.angle_alpha   90.00
_cell.angle_beta   90.00
_cell.angle_gamma   90.00
#
_symmetry.space_group_name_H-M   'P 1'
#
loop_
_entity.id
_entity.type
_entity.pdbx_description
1 polymer ?
#
loop_
_entity_poly.entity_id
_entity_poly.type
_entity_poly.pdbx_seq_one_letter_code
_entity_poly.pdbx_strand_id
1 'polypeptide(L)' 'MFAERMERLRARLTEADVDVALITDDDSVYYFTGFYDYLYMEFGRPTILAVSRDGGSLLITPS' A
#
# COMPACT_ATOMS: atom_id res chain seq x y z
N MET A 1 13.79 3.92 -4.57
CA MET A 1 13.02 2.84 -5.22
C MET A 1 11.57 2.82 -4.75
N PHE A 2 11.28 2.50 -3.49
CA PHE A 2 9.90 2.48 -2.96
C PHE A 2 9.22 3.86 -2.96
N ALA A 3 9.90 4.89 -2.48
CA ALA A 3 9.38 6.27 -2.48
C ALA A 3 8.97 6.75 -3.89
N GLU A 4 9.78 6.47 -4.90
CA GLU A 4 9.48 6.85 -6.29
C GLU A 4 8.21 6.14 -6.83
N ARG A 5 8.03 4.86 -6.49
CA ARG A 5 6.82 4.10 -6.85
C ARG A 5 5.58 4.65 -6.14
N MET A 6 5.73 5.02 -4.87
CA MET A 6 4.66 5.63 -4.07
C MET A 6 4.24 7.00 -4.66
N GLU A 7 5.20 7.85 -5.02
CA GLU A 7 4.90 9.14 -5.66
C GLU A 7 4.22 8.96 -7.02
N ARG A 8 4.66 7.99 -7.82
CA ARG A 8 3.98 7.64 -9.07
C ARG A 8 2.54 7.15 -8.85
N LEU A 9 2.30 6.36 -7.81
CA LEU A 9 0.95 5.94 -7.44
C LEU A 9 0.09 7.14 -7.06
N ARG A 10 0.59 8.05 -6.22
CA ARG A 10 -0.15 9.28 -5.81
C ARG A 10 -0.48 10.19 -6.98
N ALA A 11 0.45 10.37 -7.92
CA ALA A 11 0.21 11.10 -9.15
C ALA A 11 -0.95 10.49 -9.96
N ARG A 12 -0.94 9.15 -10.11
CA ARG A 12 -2.03 8.41 -10.79
C ARG A 12 -3.37 8.54 -10.07
N LEU A 13 -3.39 8.52 -8.74
CA LEU A 13 -4.60 8.73 -7.95
C LEU A 13 -5.17 10.15 -8.17
N THR A 14 -4.28 11.15 -8.20
CA THR A 14 -4.65 12.54 -8.50
C THR A 14 -5.21 12.70 -9.91
N GLU A 15 -4.57 12.10 -10.91
CA GLU A 15 -5.01 12.12 -12.32
C GLU A 15 -6.37 11.43 -12.51
N ALA A 16 -6.63 10.37 -11.75
CA ALA A 16 -7.87 9.59 -11.84
C ALA A 16 -9.00 10.10 -10.94
N ASP A 17 -8.77 11.19 -10.19
CA ASP A 17 -9.68 11.71 -9.17
C ASP A 17 -10.10 10.65 -8.13
N VAL A 18 -9.13 9.87 -7.66
CA VAL A 18 -9.30 8.85 -6.62
C VAL A 18 -8.64 9.31 -5.33
N ASP A 19 -9.39 9.39 -4.24
CA ASP A 19 -8.87 9.90 -2.97
C ASP A 19 -7.94 8.91 -2.26
N VAL A 20 -8.31 7.63 -2.26
CA VAL A 20 -7.60 6.57 -1.52
C VAL A 20 -7.54 5.28 -2.32
N ALA A 21 -6.35 4.67 -2.40
CA ALA A 21 -6.18 3.29 -2.84
C ALA A 21 -6.09 2.35 -1.64
N LEU A 22 -6.82 1.23 -1.68
CA LEU A 22 -6.69 0.13 -0.75
C LEU A 22 -6.01 -1.04 -1.47
N ILE A 23 -4.86 -1.45 -0.95
CA ILE A 23 -4.01 -2.49 -1.56
C ILE A 23 -3.93 -3.66 -0.57
N THR A 24 -4.39 -4.83 -0.99
CA THR A 24 -4.46 -6.06 -0.17
C THR A 24 -3.65 -7.22 -0.76
N ASP A 25 -3.16 -7.05 -1.99
CA ASP A 25 -2.21 -7.95 -2.63
C ASP A 25 -0.83 -7.76 -1.98
N ASP A 26 -0.26 -8.84 -1.48
CA ASP A 26 0.98 -8.86 -0.69
C ASP A 26 2.19 -8.42 -1.52
N ASP A 27 2.29 -8.89 -2.76
CA ASP A 27 3.30 -8.47 -3.72
C ASP A 27 3.24 -6.95 -3.97
N SER A 28 2.03 -6.40 -4.10
CA SER A 28 1.82 -4.97 -4.26
C SER A 28 2.19 -4.17 -3.01
N VAL A 29 1.82 -4.66 -1.82
CA VAL A 29 2.25 -4.05 -0.55
C VAL A 29 3.77 -3.99 -0.48
N TYR A 30 4.46 -5.10 -0.76
CA TYR A 30 5.92 -5.14 -0.82
C TYR A 30 6.49 -4.19 -1.88
N TYR A 31 5.90 -4.16 -3.08
CA TYR A 31 6.34 -3.32 -4.19
C TYR A 31 6.37 -1.83 -3.83
N PHE A 32 5.38 -1.36 -3.07
CA PHE A 32 5.23 0.05 -2.69
C PHE A 32 5.92 0.43 -1.38
N THR A 33 6.05 -0.49 -0.43
CA THR A 33 6.50 -0.17 0.93
C THR A 33 7.80 -0.86 1.33
N GLY A 34 8.19 -1.92 0.63
CA GLY A 34 9.25 -2.83 1.07
C GLY A 34 8.88 -3.64 2.32
N PHE A 35 7.65 -3.52 2.82
CA PHE A 35 7.17 -4.30 3.94
C PHE A 35 7.03 -5.76 3.50
N TYR A 36 7.63 -6.65 4.28
CA TYR A 36 7.55 -8.09 4.09
C TYR A 36 7.32 -8.73 5.45
N ASP A 37 6.23 -9.47 5.59
CA ASP A 37 5.92 -10.23 6.79
C ASP A 37 6.28 -11.71 6.59
N TYR A 38 7.00 -12.29 7.55
CA TYR A 38 7.62 -13.62 7.47
C TYR A 38 6.59 -14.76 7.42
N LEU A 39 5.36 -14.52 7.88
CA LEU A 39 4.29 -15.52 7.97
C LEU A 39 3.21 -15.42 6.88
N TYR A 40 3.44 -14.67 5.79
CA TYR A 40 2.52 -14.56 4.64
C TYR A 40 1.10 -14.10 4.99
N MET A 41 0.92 -13.34 6.09
CA MET A 41 -0.37 -13.07 6.76
C MET A 41 -0.76 -14.21 7.71
N GLU A 42 -0.80 -13.91 9.01
CA GLU A 42 -1.41 -14.77 10.03
C GLU A 42 -2.78 -15.26 9.56
N PHE A 43 -2.83 -16.51 9.05
CA PHE A 43 -4.02 -17.26 8.65
C PHE A 43 -5.25 -16.42 8.25
N GLY A 44 -5.24 -15.88 7.03
CA GLY A 44 -6.40 -15.25 6.42
C GLY A 44 -6.70 -13.83 6.87
N ARG A 45 -5.83 -13.18 7.65
CA ARG A 45 -5.94 -11.77 8.01
C ARG A 45 -5.10 -10.89 7.09
N PRO A 46 -5.70 -10.08 6.21
CA PRO A 46 -4.92 -9.31 5.24
C PRO A 46 -4.12 -8.20 5.90
N THR A 47 -2.92 -7.98 5.37
CA THR A 47 -2.23 -6.70 5.50
C THR A 47 -2.84 -5.74 4.48
N ILE A 48 -3.27 -4.57 4.94
CA ILE A 48 -3.91 -3.56 4.10
C ILE A 48 -3.02 -2.33 4.05
N LEU A 49 -2.66 -1.89 2.86
CA LEU A 49 -2.03 -0.61 2.62
C LEU A 49 -3.07 0.38 2.09
N ALA A 50 -3.34 1.43 2.86
CA ALA A 50 -4.14 2.57 2.45
C ALA A 50 -3.21 3.70 1.99
N VAL A 51 -3.36 4.19 0.76
CA VAL A 51 -2.57 5.30 0.21
C VAL A 51 -3.51 6.44 -0.17
N SER A 52 -3.33 7.60 0.45
CA SER A 52 -4.06 8.82 0.08
C SER A 52 -3.31 9.59 -0.99
N ARG A 53 -4.05 10.23 -1.90
CA ARG A 53 -3.50 11.18 -2.88
C ARG A 53 -2.79 12.38 -2.21
N ASP A 54 -3.14 12.73 -0.97
CA ASP A 54 -2.63 13.89 -0.25
C ASP A 54 -1.29 13.64 0.50
N GLY A 55 -0.61 12.53 0.19
CA GLY A 55 0.74 12.26 0.70
C GLY A 55 0.81 11.39 1.96
N GLY A 56 -0.33 10.94 2.49
CA GLY A 56 -0.40 9.98 3.59
C GLY A 56 -0.43 8.53 3.12
N SER A 57 0.13 7.61 3.92
CA SER A 57 -0.10 6.17 3.77
C SER A 57 -0.15 5.48 5.12
N LEU A 58 -1.04 4.50 5.28
CA LEU A 58 -1.22 3.71 6.48
C LEU A 58 -1.08 2.23 6.13
N LEU A 59 -0.23 1.52 6.86
CA LEU A 59 -0.13 0.07 6.79
C LEU A 59 -0.83 -0.53 8.00
N ILE A 60 -1.83 -1.38 7.75
CA ILE A 60 -2.61 -2.07 8.77
C ILE A 60 -2.20 -3.53 8.71
N THR A 61 -1.57 -4.02 9.77
CA THR A 61 -1.10 -5.40 9.89
C THR A 61 -1.88 -6.14 10.98
N PRO A 62 -2.02 -7.47 10.87
CA PRO A 62 -2.41 -8.31 12.00
C PRO A 62 -1.46 -8.15 13.21
N SER A 63 -1.92 -8.56 14.39
CA SER A 63 -1.26 -8.39 15.70
C SER A 63 -0.58 -9.66 16.18
#